data_AF-A0A535SEY7-F1
#
_entry.id   AF-A0A535SEY7-F1
#
_cell.length_a   1.000
_cell.length_b   1.000
_cell.length_c   1.000
_cell.angle_alpha   90.00
_cell.angle_beta   90.00
_cell.angle_gamma   90.00
#
_symmetry.space_group_name_H-M   'P 1'
#
loop_
_entity.id
_entity.type
_entity.pdbx_description
1 polymer ?
#
loop_
_entity_poly.entity_id
_entity_poly.type
_entity_poly.pdbx_seq_one_letter_code
_entity_poly.pdbx_strand_id
1 'polypeptide(L)'
;MSPSLLDRRNDRWFVGLVVVAGALAGIALWVLTMVVSRLQIAGNGWSLSGNGALIIPFGFGPTVVAGGWAATILRMRGHPRWLRLGIGSGLVGVALVGASFLSLIVAGPAHREVGSTASLFFGFLLYGWLLASAITAALIPAPDPDRPGPPLWSIAAIALLPVTLIAGCEAGAGLLPG
;
A
#
# COMPACT_ATOMS: atom_id res chain seq x y z
N MET A 1 26.87 22.23 9.67
CA MET A 1 26.62 22.67 8.28
C MET A 1 25.11 22.76 8.05
N SER A 2 24.60 23.88 7.54
CA SER A 2 23.19 23.99 7.15
C SER A 2 22.93 23.11 5.92
N PRO A 3 21.83 22.33 5.86
CA PRO A 3 21.51 21.56 4.66
C PRO A 3 21.36 22.51 3.46
N SER A 4 21.91 22.10 2.32
CA SER A 4 21.91 22.91 1.10
C SER A 4 20.48 23.25 0.68
N LEU A 5 20.28 24.41 0.03
CA LEU A 5 18.95 24.79 -0.50
C LEU A 5 18.42 23.76 -1.52
N LEU A 6 19.32 23.07 -2.21
CA LEU A 6 19.01 22.00 -3.16
C LEU A 6 18.43 20.75 -2.45
N ASP A 7 19.00 20.34 -1.32
CA ASP A 7 18.47 19.21 -0.52
C ASP A 7 17.06 19.50 -0.01
N ARG A 8 16.82 20.69 0.54
CA ARG A 8 15.50 21.08 1.05
C ARG A 8 14.43 21.15 -0.04
N ARG A 9 14.80 21.60 -1.25
CA ARG A 9 13.90 21.66 -2.40
C ARG A 9 13.52 20.25 -2.88
N ASN A 10 14.49 19.35 -2.90
CA ASN A 10 14.28 17.95 -3.31
C ASN A 10 13.34 17.21 -2.35
N ASP A 11 13.44 17.46 -1.05
CA ASP A 11 12.58 16.80 -0.06
C ASP A 11 11.14 17.31 -0.06
N ARG A 12 10.92 18.63 -0.17
CA ARG A 12 9.56 19.17 -0.28
C ARG A 12 8.84 18.69 -1.54
N TRP A 13 9.56 18.64 -2.66
CA TRP A 13 9.02 18.10 -3.90
C TRP A 13 8.65 16.63 -3.75
N PHE A 14 9.52 15.83 -3.12
CA PHE A 14 9.24 14.42 -2.85
C PHE A 14 8.01 14.23 -1.96
N VAL A 15 7.84 15.03 -0.91
CA VAL A 15 6.61 15.00 -0.09
C VAL A 15 5.38 15.32 -0.92
N GLY A 16 5.46 16.34 -1.77
CA GLY A 16 4.39 16.67 -2.71
C GLY A 16 4.03 15.49 -3.63
N LEU A 17 5.04 14.79 -4.15
CA LEU A 17 4.84 13.57 -4.95
C LEU A 17 4.16 12.45 -4.15
N VAL A 18 4.57 12.22 -2.89
CA VAL A 18 3.95 11.20 -2.03
C VAL A 18 2.50 11.56 -1.72
N VAL A 19 2.20 12.83 -1.45
CA VAL A 19 0.84 13.33 -1.22
C VAL A 19 -0.04 13.08 -2.44
N VAL A 20 0.41 13.49 -3.63
CA VAL A 20 -0.31 13.30 -4.89
C VAL A 20 -0.47 11.82 -5.20
N ALA A 21 0.59 11.01 -5.06
CA ALA A 21 0.53 9.57 -5.30
C ALA A 21 -0.44 8.87 -4.35
N GLY A 22 -0.44 9.21 -3.06
CA GLY A 22 -1.39 8.68 -2.10
C GLY A 22 -2.83 9.06 -2.45
N ALA A 23 -3.10 10.33 -2.76
CA ALA A 23 -4.44 10.78 -3.16
C ALA A 23 -4.95 10.06 -4.42
N LEU A 24 -4.11 9.98 -5.46
CA LEU A 24 -4.47 9.27 -6.71
C LEU A 24 -4.67 7.78 -6.47
N ALA A 25 -3.84 7.14 -5.64
CA ALA A 25 -4.03 5.75 -5.26
C ALA A 25 -5.34 5.55 -4.50
N GLY A 26 -5.68 6.44 -3.56
CA GLY A 26 -6.96 6.43 -2.84
C GLY A 26 -8.16 6.51 -3.78
N ILE A 27 -8.14 7.46 -4.73
CA ILE A 27 -9.19 7.59 -5.75
C ILE A 27 -9.28 6.33 -6.60
N ALA A 28 -8.15 5.78 -7.05
CA ALA A 28 -8.12 4.56 -7.84
C ALA A 28 -8.68 3.36 -7.07
N LEU A 29 -8.36 3.23 -5.78
CA LEU A 29 -8.91 2.19 -4.90
C LEU A 29 -10.42 2.36 -4.74
N TRP A 30 -10.91 3.58 -4.56
CA TRP A 30 -12.35 3.84 -4.52
C TRP A 30 -13.03 3.42 -5.82
N VAL A 31 -12.51 3.85 -6.97
CA VAL A 31 -13.09 3.52 -8.28
C VAL A 31 -13.12 2.02 -8.48
N LEU A 32 -12.02 1.34 -8.14
CA LEU A 32 -11.93 -0.10 -8.23
C LEU A 32 -12.93 -0.79 -7.29
N THR A 33 -13.09 -0.29 -6.06
CA THR A 33 -14.08 -0.80 -5.10
C THR A 33 -15.50 -0.67 -5.65
N MET A 34 -15.83 0.48 -6.24
CA MET A 34 -17.15 0.76 -6.81
C MET A 34 -17.44 -0.08 -8.06
N VAL A 35 -16.45 -0.25 -8.94
CA VAL A 35 -16.59 -1.14 -10.10
C VAL A 35 -16.80 -2.58 -9.64
N VAL A 36 -15.96 -3.07 -8.72
CA VAL A 36 -16.02 -4.44 -8.20
C VAL A 36 -17.32 -4.69 -7.44
N SER A 37 -17.83 -3.72 -6.68
CA SER A 37 -19.10 -3.85 -5.95
C SER A 37 -20.30 -4.03 -6.89
N ARG A 38 -20.19 -3.59 -8.14
CA ARG A 38 -21.23 -3.73 -9.17
C ARG A 38 -21.09 -5.01 -10.02
N LEU A 39 -19.96 -5.72 -9.92
CA LEU A 39 -19.76 -6.98 -10.63
C LEU A 39 -20.57 -8.10 -9.97
N GLN A 40 -21.54 -8.65 -10.71
CA GLN A 40 -22.33 -9.83 -10.29
C GLN A 40 -21.54 -11.14 -10.48
N ILE A 41 -20.24 -11.11 -10.20
CA ILE A 41 -19.38 -12.30 -10.23
C ILE A 41 -19.37 -12.85 -8.81
N ALA A 42 -20.05 -13.98 -8.65
CA ALA A 42 -20.12 -14.70 -7.40
C ALA A 42 -19.83 -16.18 -7.65
N GLY A 43 -19.31 -16.82 -6.62
CA GLY A 43 -19.03 -18.25 -6.60
C GLY A 43 -19.34 -18.82 -5.22
N ASN A 44 -18.93 -20.06 -5.02
CA ASN A 44 -19.23 -20.88 -3.85
C ASN A 44 -18.91 -20.20 -2.50
N GLY A 45 -19.85 -19.44 -1.96
CA GLY A 45 -19.72 -18.73 -0.67
C GLY A 45 -18.93 -17.41 -0.70
N TRP A 46 -18.56 -16.91 -1.88
CA TRP A 46 -17.87 -15.63 -2.08
C TRP A 46 -18.53 -14.80 -3.20
N SER A 47 -18.47 -13.48 -3.10
CA SER A 47 -18.98 -12.57 -4.13
C SER A 47 -18.07 -11.37 -4.27
N LEU A 48 -17.79 -10.95 -5.51
CA LEU A 48 -17.11 -9.69 -5.81
C LEU A 48 -17.97 -8.48 -5.40
N SER A 49 -19.28 -8.53 -5.62
CA SER A 49 -20.18 -7.43 -5.25
C SER A 49 -20.37 -7.26 -3.74
N GLY A 50 -20.04 -8.29 -2.95
CA GLY A 50 -20.12 -8.30 -1.49
C GLY A 50 -18.75 -8.14 -0.82
N ASN A 51 -18.36 -9.12 0.02
CA ASN A 51 -17.08 -9.13 0.74
C ASN A 51 -15.85 -8.97 -0.18
N GLY A 52 -15.96 -9.37 -1.45
CA GLY A 52 -14.90 -9.21 -2.44
C GLY A 52 -14.57 -7.76 -2.75
N ALA A 53 -15.52 -6.82 -2.68
CA ALA A 53 -15.24 -5.40 -2.84
C ALA A 53 -14.39 -4.85 -1.68
N LEU A 54 -14.57 -5.38 -0.46
CA LEU A 54 -13.79 -4.99 0.71
C LEU A 54 -12.31 -5.38 0.61
N ILE A 55 -11.97 -6.37 -0.21
CA ILE A 55 -10.55 -6.72 -0.45
C ILE A 55 -9.80 -5.56 -1.13
N ILE A 56 -10.51 -4.65 -1.79
CA ILE A 56 -9.87 -3.53 -2.47
C ILE A 56 -9.25 -2.55 -1.48
N PRO A 57 -10.03 -1.87 -0.60
CA PRO A 57 -9.45 -0.96 0.38
C PRO A 57 -8.60 -1.69 1.42
N PHE A 58 -9.03 -2.87 1.89
CA PHE A 58 -8.34 -3.58 2.99
C PHE A 58 -7.19 -4.49 2.53
N GLY A 59 -7.08 -4.79 1.24
CA GLY A 59 -5.98 -5.56 0.67
C GLY A 59 -4.99 -4.66 -0.08
N PHE A 60 -5.47 -3.92 -1.07
CA PHE A 60 -4.59 -3.06 -1.87
C PHE A 60 -4.17 -1.78 -1.13
N GLY A 61 -4.98 -1.25 -0.20
CA GLY A 61 -4.58 -0.13 0.65
C GLY A 61 -3.27 -0.42 1.42
N PRO A 62 -3.21 -1.45 2.27
CA PRO A 62 -1.96 -1.86 2.94
C PRO A 62 -0.83 -2.17 1.97
N THR A 63 -1.13 -2.72 0.80
CA THR A 63 -0.12 -3.00 -0.23
C THR A 63 0.56 -1.73 -0.75
N VAL A 64 -0.22 -0.69 -1.04
CA VAL A 64 0.31 0.63 -1.46
C VAL A 64 1.15 1.24 -0.34
N VAL A 65 0.68 1.16 0.91
CA VAL A 65 1.41 1.71 2.06
C VAL A 65 2.73 0.96 2.29
N ALA A 66 2.74 -0.38 2.22
CA ALA A 66 3.96 -1.19 2.37
C ALA A 66 5.01 -0.85 1.30
N GLY A 67 4.58 -0.66 0.05
CA GLY A 67 5.47 -0.25 -1.03
C GLY A 67 6.00 1.17 -0.85
N GLY A 68 5.12 2.12 -0.51
CA GLY A 68 5.48 3.52 -0.35
C GLY A 68 6.33 3.81 0.89
N TRP A 69 6.09 3.11 2.01
CA TRP A 69 6.96 3.18 3.19
C TRP A 69 8.35 2.63 2.90
N ALA A 70 8.46 1.44 2.28
CA ALA A 70 9.74 0.89 1.91
C ALA A 70 10.51 1.81 0.94
N ALA A 71 9.83 2.36 -0.07
CA ALA A 71 10.41 3.33 -1.01
C ALA A 71 10.93 4.58 -0.28
N THR A 72 10.11 5.15 0.61
CA THR A 72 10.42 6.37 1.36
C THR A 72 11.61 6.17 2.29
N ILE A 73 11.62 5.09 3.06
CA ILE A 73 12.72 4.75 3.98
C ILE A 73 14.02 4.51 3.22
N LEU A 74 13.98 3.79 2.10
CA LEU A 74 15.19 3.55 1.30
C LEU A 74 15.69 4.82 0.62
N ARG A 75 14.80 5.72 0.16
CA ARG A 75 15.17 7.04 -0.34
C ARG A 75 15.81 7.88 0.76
N MET A 76 15.22 7.87 1.95
CA MET A 76 15.78 8.49 3.14
C MET A 76 17.14 7.93 3.50
N ARG A 77 17.50 6.73 3.09
CA ARG A 77 18.82 6.15 3.38
C ARG A 77 19.75 6.18 2.18
N GLY A 78 19.46 7.03 1.17
CA GLY A 78 20.31 7.21 0.00
C GLY A 78 20.44 5.98 -0.91
N HIS A 79 19.56 4.97 -0.76
CA HIS A 79 19.71 3.72 -1.47
C HIS A 79 19.39 3.90 -2.98
N PRO A 80 20.30 3.53 -3.91
CA PRO A 80 20.13 3.85 -5.35
C PRO A 80 18.94 3.12 -6.00
N ARG A 81 18.52 1.99 -5.42
CA ARG A 81 17.38 1.19 -5.90
C ARG A 81 16.11 1.37 -5.07
N TRP A 82 15.99 2.49 -4.35
CA TRP A 82 14.88 2.73 -3.42
C TRP A 82 13.49 2.48 -4.04
N LEU A 83 13.26 2.99 -5.26
CA LEU A 83 11.96 2.85 -5.93
C LEU A 83 11.70 1.40 -6.34
N ARG A 84 12.69 0.71 -6.90
CA ARG A 84 12.56 -0.68 -7.34
C ARG A 84 12.27 -1.62 -6.16
N LEU A 85 12.92 -1.40 -5.03
CA LEU A 85 12.68 -2.17 -3.81
C LEU A 85 11.34 -1.83 -3.16
N GLY A 86 10.92 -0.56 -3.20
CA GLY A 86 9.57 -0.16 -2.80
C GLY A 86 8.48 -0.80 -3.64
N ILE A 87 8.63 -0.78 -4.97
CA ILE A 87 7.74 -1.50 -5.89
C ILE A 87 7.75 -3.01 -5.58
N GLY A 88 8.93 -3.60 -5.34
CA GLY A 88 9.05 -4.99 -4.92
C GLY A 88 8.25 -5.30 -3.65
N SER A 89 8.31 -4.43 -2.64
CA SER A 89 7.51 -4.56 -1.41
C SER A 89 6.00 -4.51 -1.69
N GLY A 90 5.57 -3.59 -2.57
CA GLY A 90 4.18 -3.56 -3.04
C GLY A 90 3.77 -4.83 -3.77
N LEU A 91 4.63 -5.40 -4.64
CA LEU A 91 4.33 -6.65 -5.34
C LEU A 91 4.18 -7.84 -4.39
N VAL A 92 4.91 -7.87 -3.27
CA VAL A 92 4.69 -8.87 -2.21
C VAL A 92 3.28 -8.72 -1.62
N GLY A 93 2.85 -7.49 -1.33
CA GLY A 93 1.47 -7.23 -0.88
C GLY A 93 0.42 -7.68 -1.90
N VAL A 94 0.62 -7.37 -3.19
CA VAL A 94 -0.27 -7.84 -4.27
C VAL A 94 -0.33 -9.37 -4.32
N ALA A 95 0.81 -10.05 -4.17
CA ALA A 95 0.84 -11.51 -4.14
C ALA A 95 0.07 -12.08 -2.94
N LEU A 96 0.16 -11.45 -1.76
CA LEU A 96 -0.59 -11.85 -0.57
C LEU A 96 -2.10 -11.62 -0.72
N VAL A 97 -2.51 -10.50 -1.32
CA VAL A 97 -3.92 -10.24 -1.68
C VAL A 97 -4.43 -11.29 -2.67
N GLY A 98 -3.64 -11.57 -3.71
CA GLY A 98 -3.95 -12.59 -4.71
C GLY A 98 -4.08 -13.98 -4.09
N ALA A 99 -3.17 -14.37 -3.20
CA ALA A 99 -3.23 -15.64 -2.47
C ALA A 99 -4.45 -15.72 -1.54
N SER A 100 -4.79 -14.62 -0.87
CA SER A 100 -6.00 -14.53 -0.05
C SER A 100 -7.25 -14.78 -0.87
N PHE A 101 -7.38 -14.11 -2.02
CA PHE A 101 -8.54 -14.28 -2.91
C PHE A 101 -8.58 -15.65 -3.59
N LEU A 102 -7.44 -16.14 -4.08
CA LEU A 102 -7.33 -17.42 -4.76
C LEU A 102 -7.68 -18.59 -3.83
N SER A 103 -7.37 -18.48 -2.53
CA SER A 103 -7.73 -19.51 -1.56
C SER A 103 -9.24 -19.72 -1.43
N LEU A 104 -10.03 -18.65 -1.58
CA LEU A 104 -11.51 -18.73 -1.58
C LEU A 104 -12.03 -19.41 -2.85
N ILE A 105 -11.37 -19.20 -3.99
CA ILE A 105 -11.75 -19.79 -5.27
C ILE A 105 -11.41 -21.28 -5.31
N VAL A 106 -10.17 -21.63 -4.96
CA VAL A 106 -9.64 -23.00 -5.11
C VAL A 106 -10.28 -23.98 -4.14
N ALA A 107 -10.57 -23.58 -2.90
CA ALA A 107 -11.15 -24.48 -1.90
C ALA A 107 -12.57 -24.96 -2.28
N GLY A 108 -13.32 -24.14 -3.03
CA GLY A 108 -14.67 -24.49 -3.46
C GLY A 108 -15.68 -24.63 -2.30
N PRO A 109 -16.91 -25.11 -2.61
CA PRO A 109 -18.00 -25.16 -1.62
C PRO A 109 -17.79 -26.25 -0.57
N ALA A 110 -17.18 -27.38 -0.94
CA ALA A 110 -16.98 -28.52 -0.05
C ALA A 110 -15.95 -28.24 1.06
N HIS A 111 -15.03 -27.27 0.86
CA HIS A 111 -13.98 -26.93 1.81
C HIS A 111 -13.96 -25.43 2.14
N ARG A 112 -15.14 -24.81 2.22
CA ARG A 112 -15.28 -23.37 2.46
C ARG A 112 -14.50 -22.88 3.68
N GLU A 113 -14.52 -23.62 4.79
CA GLU A 113 -13.82 -23.27 6.03
C GLU A 113 -12.31 -23.19 5.84
N VAL A 114 -11.73 -24.12 5.06
CA VAL A 114 -10.31 -24.14 4.72
C VAL A 114 -9.95 -22.91 3.87
N GLY A 115 -10.77 -22.61 2.86
CA GLY A 115 -10.60 -21.42 2.02
C GLY A 115 -10.66 -20.12 2.82
N SER A 116 -11.64 -19.97 3.72
CA SER A 116 -11.74 -18.78 4.58
C SER A 116 -10.57 -18.66 5.55
N THR A 117 -10.12 -19.78 6.14
CA THR A 117 -8.98 -19.79 7.06
C THR A 117 -7.69 -19.39 6.34
N ALA A 118 -7.46 -19.92 5.14
CA ALA A 118 -6.32 -19.55 4.31
C ALA A 118 -6.38 -18.08 3.88
N SER A 119 -7.56 -17.58 3.49
CA SER A 119 -7.77 -16.18 3.12
C SER A 119 -7.40 -15.24 4.27
N LEU A 120 -7.87 -15.56 5.49
CA LEU A 120 -7.54 -14.82 6.71
C LEU A 120 -6.06 -14.89 7.03
N PHE A 121 -5.43 -16.06 6.91
CA PHE A 121 -4.00 -16.23 7.11
C PHE A 121 -3.18 -15.30 6.20
N PHE A 122 -3.48 -15.26 4.90
CA PHE A 122 -2.82 -14.35 3.97
C PHE A 122 -3.13 -12.87 4.27
N GLY A 123 -4.34 -12.57 4.76
CA GLY A 123 -4.68 -11.25 5.28
C GLY A 123 -3.79 -10.83 6.45
N PHE A 124 -3.61 -11.70 7.45
CA PHE A 124 -2.70 -11.45 8.57
C PHE A 124 -1.25 -11.30 8.11
N LEU A 125 -0.79 -12.13 7.17
CA LEU A 125 0.54 -11.98 6.58
C LEU A 125 0.70 -10.65 5.85
N LEU A 126 -0.34 -10.12 5.19
CA LEU A 126 -0.30 -8.81 4.56
C LEU A 126 -0.10 -7.69 5.58
N TYR A 127 -0.84 -7.70 6.69
CA TYR A 127 -0.65 -6.71 7.76
C TYR A 127 0.70 -6.88 8.49
N GLY A 128 1.16 -8.13 8.65
CA GLY A 128 2.51 -8.41 9.11
C GLY A 128 3.57 -7.84 8.17
N TRP A 129 3.37 -8.00 6.85
CA TRP A 129 4.25 -7.48 5.82
C TRP A 129 4.25 -5.95 5.74
N LEU A 130 3.10 -5.31 5.97
CA LEU A 130 3.01 -3.85 6.07
C LEU A 130 4.04 -3.30 7.07
N LEU A 131 4.11 -3.89 8.27
CA LEU A 131 5.10 -3.50 9.28
C LEU A 131 6.50 -4.00 8.91
N ALA A 132 6.63 -5.27 8.50
CA ALA A 132 7.91 -5.87 8.17
C ALA A 132 8.62 -5.13 7.02
N SER A 133 7.88 -4.61 6.03
CA SER A 133 8.44 -3.89 4.90
C SER A 133 9.21 -2.63 5.32
N ALA A 134 8.69 -1.89 6.30
CA ALA A 134 9.37 -0.72 6.85
C ALA A 134 10.62 -1.13 7.64
N ILE A 135 10.53 -2.21 8.43
CA ILE A 135 11.66 -2.76 9.19
C ILE A 135 12.76 -3.25 8.22
N THR A 136 12.41 -4.07 7.23
CA THR A 136 13.34 -4.57 6.22
C THR A 136 13.99 -3.42 5.45
N ALA A 137 13.22 -2.40 5.06
CA ALA A 137 13.77 -1.20 4.44
C ALA A 137 14.77 -0.45 5.32
N ALA A 138 14.55 -0.42 6.63
CA ALA A 138 15.46 0.16 7.62
C ALA A 138 16.71 -0.70 7.87
N LEU A 139 16.64 -2.02 7.63
CA LEU A 139 17.74 -2.95 7.83
C LEU A 139 18.61 -3.18 6.58
N ILE A 140 18.09 -2.93 5.38
CA ILE A 140 18.85 -3.06 4.13
C ILE A 140 20.10 -2.16 4.19
N PRO A 141 21.31 -2.65 3.89
CA PRO A 141 22.50 -1.80 3.85
C PRO A 141 22.32 -0.67 2.83
N ALA A 142 22.52 0.58 3.25
CA ALA A 142 22.35 1.74 2.41
C ALA A 142 23.37 2.83 2.80
N PRO A 143 23.88 3.62 1.84
CA PRO A 143 24.76 4.73 2.14
C PRO A 143 23.96 5.80 2.88
N ASP A 144 24.09 5.85 4.20
CA ASP A 144 23.38 6.88 4.97
C ASP A 144 23.96 8.24 4.58
N PRO A 145 23.17 9.17 4.03
CA PRO A 145 23.73 10.41 3.53
C PRO A 145 24.29 11.23 4.69
N ASP A 146 25.36 11.97 4.44
CA ASP A 146 25.96 12.81 5.47
C ASP A 146 25.04 14.02 5.72
N ARG A 147 24.15 13.91 6.72
CA ARG A 147 23.10 14.89 7.01
C ARG A 147 23.27 15.51 8.39
N PRO A 148 23.06 16.83 8.52
CA PRO A 148 23.18 17.52 9.80
C PRO A 148 22.01 17.30 10.76
N GLY A 149 20.97 16.53 10.39
CA GLY A 149 19.80 16.29 11.23
C GLY A 149 18.75 15.35 10.61
N PRO A 150 17.69 15.01 11.39
CA PRO A 150 16.67 14.07 10.96
C PRO A 150 15.87 14.61 9.76
N PRO A 151 15.54 13.77 8.76
CA PRO A 151 14.84 14.20 7.55
C PRO A 151 13.33 14.35 7.80
N LEU A 152 12.94 15.39 8.55
CA LEU A 152 11.56 15.64 9.00
C LEU A 152 10.51 15.54 7.89
N TRP A 153 10.81 16.04 6.69
CA TRP A 153 9.90 15.95 5.54
C TRP A 153 9.69 14.52 5.05
N SER A 154 10.73 13.70 5.07
CA SER A 154 10.59 12.30 4.69
C SER A 154 9.90 11.47 5.78
N ILE A 155 10.08 11.83 7.05
CA ILE A 155 9.28 11.27 8.16
C ILE A 155 7.81 11.65 7.97
N ALA A 156 7.52 12.91 7.62
CA ALA A 156 6.18 13.35 7.29
C ALA A 156 5.60 12.56 6.11
N ALA A 157 6.39 12.23 5.08
CA ALA A 157 5.93 11.42 3.95
C ALA A 157 5.43 10.01 4.36
N ILE A 158 6.04 9.39 5.38
CA ILE A 158 5.59 8.10 5.93
C ILE A 158 4.17 8.24 6.51
N ALA A 159 3.90 9.32 7.25
CA ALA A 159 2.57 9.58 7.82
C ALA A 159 1.57 10.08 6.77
N LEU A 160 2.01 10.90 5.82
CA LEU A 160 1.16 11.51 4.81
C LEU A 160 0.62 10.49 3.81
N LEU A 161 1.39 9.47 3.44
CA LEU A 161 0.95 8.45 2.49
C LEU A 161 -0.39 7.76 2.89
N PRO A 162 -0.54 7.16 4.08
CA PRO A 162 -1.82 6.57 4.47
C PRO A 162 -2.92 7.62 4.63
N VAL A 163 -2.58 8.83 5.13
CA VAL A 163 -3.57 9.92 5.28
C VAL A 163 -4.14 10.35 3.94
N THR A 164 -3.29 10.57 2.93
CA THR A 164 -3.73 11.02 1.61
C THR A 164 -4.37 9.90 0.81
N LEU A 165 -3.99 8.65 1.04
CA LEU A 165 -4.68 7.48 0.51
C LEU A 165 -6.11 7.38 1.04
N ILE A 166 -6.32 7.53 2.34
CA ILE A 166 -7.65 7.54 2.94
C ILE A 166 -8.45 8.74 2.41
N ALA A 167 -7.86 9.95 2.43
CA ALA A 167 -8.51 11.15 1.91
C ALA A 167 -8.89 11.03 0.43
N GLY A 168 -8.05 10.40 -0.40
CA GLY A 168 -8.35 10.13 -1.80
C GLY A 168 -9.50 9.14 -1.98
N CYS A 169 -9.59 8.14 -1.10
CA CYS A 169 -10.71 7.19 -1.09
C CYS A 169 -12.03 7.91 -0.76
N GLU A 170 -12.04 8.75 0.28
CA GLU A 170 -13.20 9.57 0.67
C GLU A 170 -13.58 10.58 -0.42
N ALA A 171 -12.59 11.23 -1.05
CA ALA A 171 -12.83 12.15 -2.16
C ALA A 171 -13.47 11.44 -3.35
N GLY A 172 -13.05 10.21 -3.67
CA GLY A 172 -13.69 9.38 -4.69
C GLY A 172 -15.18 9.17 -4.41
N ALA A 173 -15.55 8.94 -3.15
CA ALA A 173 -16.94 8.76 -2.73
C ALA A 173 -17.79 10.03 -2.89
N GLY A 174 -17.21 11.21 -2.72
CA GLY A 174 -17.91 12.48 -2.89
C GLY A 174 -18.01 12.98 -4.33
N LEU A 175 -17.10 12.53 -5.22
CA LEU A 175 -16.98 13.06 -6.59
C LEU A 175 -17.82 12.32 -7.64
N LEU A 176 -18.23 11.08 -7.37
CA LEU A 176 -18.91 10.23 -8.35
C LEU A 176 -20.25 9.74 -7.78
N PRO A 177 -21.37 9.87 -8.53
CA PRO A 177 -22.66 9.41 -8.04
C PRO A 177 -22.64 7.90 -7.79
N GLY A 178 -23.09 7.53 -6.59
CA GLY A 178 -23.20 6.15 -6.09
C GLY A 178 -24.15 5.27 -6.89
#